data_AF-A0A1M3TR56-F1
#
_entry.id   AF-A0A1M3TR56-F1
#
_cell.length_a   1.000
_cell.length_b   1.000
_cell.length_c   1.000
_cell.angle_alpha   90.00
_cell.angle_beta   90.00
_cell.angle_gamma   90.00
#
_symmetry.space_group_name_H-M   'P 1'
#
loop_
_entity.id
_entity.type
_entity.pdbx_description
1 polymer ?
#
loop_
_entity_poly.entity_id
_entity_poly.type
_entity_poly.pdbx_seq_one_letter_code
_entity_poly.pdbx_strand_id
1 'polypeptide(L)'
;MLQGSKRARGDELLVHMIKLQRITSKVTDVRMQLRENDSEQSTRLIYPYIFALNAQLAETKGQLRPHLATNKMLEAMSLHTEICINDLIFTRLGHCPLLDDINSMEALLNCLNAAKRAVDIMFNFKPTKYTYFPFFLWRQFRTVILTLIRLASFEDPAWDVNMVRRTVDITSILDKTAENLSNVQTKVDDGITDHENVVSNSLAWVIRMRSCLLAIYGQSTDAQAPTSDMQSSMGITRYGNVATQAAIPGRSFNHRHILITR
;
A
#
# COMPACT_ATOMS: atom_id res chain seq x y z
N MET A 1 42.78 7.16 19.13
CA MET A 1 42.41 7.20 17.70
C MET A 1 41.01 6.60 17.44
N LEU A 2 39.92 7.19 17.96
CA LEU A 2 38.57 6.55 17.89
C LEU A 2 37.56 7.24 16.95
N GLN A 3 37.88 8.37 16.32
CA GLN A 3 36.93 9.11 15.48
C GLN A 3 36.85 8.57 14.03
N GLY A 4 37.94 8.04 13.47
CA GLY A 4 37.99 7.58 12.07
C GLY A 4 37.05 6.41 11.77
N SER A 5 37.04 5.39 12.62
CA SER A 5 36.18 4.20 12.46
C SER A 5 34.68 4.51 12.61
N LYS A 6 34.31 5.58 13.32
CA LYS A 6 32.92 6.03 13.44
C LYS A 6 32.44 6.79 12.21
N ARG A 7 33.31 7.55 11.53
CA ARG A 7 32.99 8.18 10.22
C ARG A 7 32.75 7.11 9.15
N ALA A 8 33.71 6.21 8.94
CA ALA A 8 33.62 5.17 7.91
C ALA A 8 32.32 4.33 8.00
N ARG A 9 31.85 3.97 9.20
CA ARG A 9 30.57 3.26 9.39
C ARG A 9 29.33 4.10 9.02
N GLY A 10 29.39 5.42 9.23
CA GLY A 10 28.36 6.35 8.77
C GLY A 10 28.36 6.49 7.26
N ASP A 11 29.54 6.59 6.65
CA ASP A 11 29.73 6.68 5.21
C ASP A 11 29.22 5.40 4.50
N GLU A 12 29.52 4.22 5.05
CA GLU A 12 29.00 2.93 4.59
C GLU A 12 27.45 2.86 4.66
N LEU A 13 26.86 3.27 5.78
CA LEU A 13 25.40 3.36 5.94
C LEU A 13 24.77 4.27 4.88
N LEU A 14 25.32 5.48 4.69
CA LEU A 14 24.85 6.44 3.71
C LEU A 14 24.95 5.92 2.28
N VAL A 15 26.04 5.22 1.92
CA VAL A 15 26.19 4.57 0.60
C VAL A 15 25.08 3.55 0.34
N HIS A 16 24.71 2.71 1.32
CA HIS A 16 23.59 1.78 1.14
C HIS A 16 22.23 2.50 1.07
N MET A 17 22.00 3.56 1.87
CA MET A 17 20.79 4.38 1.78
C MET A 17 20.65 5.04 0.39
N ILE A 18 21.75 5.55 -0.17
CA ILE A 18 21.80 6.16 -1.51
C ILE A 18 21.54 5.12 -2.61
N LYS A 19 22.08 3.89 -2.50
CA LYS A 19 21.78 2.80 -3.44
C LYS A 19 20.27 2.48 -3.47
N LEU A 20 19.65 2.30 -2.31
CA LEU A 20 18.20 2.04 -2.19
C LEU A 20 17.35 3.21 -2.74
N GLN A 21 17.75 4.44 -2.42
CA GLN A 21 17.09 5.64 -2.95
C GLN A 21 17.21 5.73 -4.48
N ARG A 22 18.37 5.39 -5.06
CA ARG A 22 18.58 5.37 -6.52
C ARG A 22 17.71 4.33 -7.23
N ILE A 23 17.49 3.16 -6.62
CA ILE A 23 16.54 2.15 -7.16
C ILE A 23 15.11 2.71 -7.09
N THR A 24 14.74 3.38 -5.98
CA THR A 24 13.44 4.06 -5.82
C THR A 24 13.24 5.20 -6.83
N SER A 25 14.31 5.91 -7.21
CA SER A 25 14.28 6.88 -8.33
C SER A 25 13.98 6.19 -9.66
N LYS A 26 14.69 5.10 -10.03
CA LYS A 26 14.40 4.36 -11.27
C LYS A 26 12.95 3.90 -11.39
N VAL A 27 12.34 3.45 -10.29
CA VAL A 27 10.91 3.12 -10.23
C VAL A 27 10.03 4.33 -10.56
N THR A 28 10.41 5.52 -10.07
CA THR A 28 9.70 6.77 -10.34
C THR A 28 9.87 7.18 -11.80
N ASP A 29 11.08 7.06 -12.36
CA ASP A 29 11.38 7.39 -13.77
C ASP A 29 10.53 6.52 -14.72
N VAL A 30 10.51 5.19 -14.51
CA VAL A 30 9.66 4.24 -15.27
C VAL A 30 8.17 4.62 -15.13
N ARG A 31 7.71 4.98 -13.93
CA ARG A 31 6.32 5.37 -13.67
C ARG A 31 5.93 6.70 -14.33
N MET A 32 6.89 7.59 -14.59
CA MET A 32 6.65 8.82 -15.36
C MET A 32 6.59 8.52 -16.86
N GLN A 33 7.54 7.76 -17.40
CA GLN A 33 7.57 7.36 -18.82
C GLN A 33 6.28 6.62 -19.25
N LEU A 34 5.73 5.77 -18.38
CA LEU A 34 4.49 5.05 -18.64
C LEU A 34 3.25 5.97 -18.65
N ARG A 35 3.23 7.07 -17.88
CA ARG A 35 2.12 8.04 -17.87
C ARG A 35 1.96 8.81 -19.18
N GLU A 36 3.04 8.93 -19.95
CA GLU A 36 3.05 9.65 -21.23
C GLU A 36 2.58 8.78 -22.40
N ASN A 37 2.55 7.44 -22.22
CA ASN A 37 2.25 6.46 -23.29
C ASN A 37 1.33 5.33 -22.77
N ASP A 38 0.40 5.64 -21.88
CA ASP A 38 -0.38 4.66 -21.11
C ASP A 38 -1.27 3.77 -22.00
N SER A 39 -0.85 2.52 -22.22
CA SER A 39 -1.49 1.58 -23.15
C SER A 39 -1.13 0.12 -22.86
N GLU A 40 -1.98 -0.81 -23.27
CA GLU A 40 -1.75 -2.26 -23.13
C GLU A 40 -0.38 -2.67 -23.69
N GLN A 41 0.00 -2.17 -24.87
CA GLN A 41 1.28 -2.45 -25.51
C GLN A 41 2.49 -1.88 -24.74
N SER A 42 2.41 -0.66 -24.18
CA SER A 42 3.54 -0.07 -23.42
C SER A 42 3.74 -0.75 -22.07
N THR A 43 2.65 -1.18 -21.43
CA THR A 43 2.70 -1.84 -20.12
C THR A 43 3.22 -3.27 -20.14
N ARG A 44 3.36 -3.92 -21.32
CA ARG A 44 3.96 -5.26 -21.47
C ARG A 44 5.40 -5.36 -20.93
N LEU A 45 6.16 -4.27 -20.89
CA LEU A 45 7.53 -4.25 -20.35
C LEU A 45 7.60 -4.04 -18.83
N ILE A 46 6.47 -3.83 -18.12
CA ILE A 46 6.47 -3.54 -16.68
C ILE A 46 7.05 -4.70 -15.85
N TYR A 47 6.67 -5.95 -16.12
CA TYR A 47 7.23 -7.07 -15.34
C TYR A 47 8.75 -7.28 -15.60
N PRO A 48 9.28 -7.21 -16.84
CA PRO A 48 10.72 -7.13 -17.08
C PRO A 48 11.44 -6.03 -16.27
N TYR A 49 10.86 -4.83 -16.14
CA TYR A 49 11.41 -3.78 -15.27
C TYR A 49 11.34 -4.16 -13.77
N ILE A 50 10.22 -4.73 -13.30
CA ILE A 50 10.07 -5.22 -11.93
C ILE A 50 11.13 -6.26 -11.60
N PHE A 51 11.32 -7.27 -12.46
CA PHE A 51 12.34 -8.30 -12.32
C PHE A 51 13.76 -7.70 -12.25
N ALA A 52 14.12 -6.84 -13.20
CA ALA A 52 15.44 -6.23 -13.25
C ALA A 52 15.73 -5.31 -12.04
N LEU A 53 14.71 -4.64 -11.49
CA LEU A 53 14.86 -3.78 -10.30
C LEU A 53 14.88 -4.60 -9.00
N ASN A 54 14.07 -5.67 -8.89
CA ASN A 54 14.14 -6.62 -7.77
C ASN A 54 15.51 -7.32 -7.71
N ALA A 55 16.11 -7.66 -8.85
CA ALA A 55 17.47 -8.21 -8.93
C ALA A 55 18.53 -7.21 -8.41
N GLN A 56 18.46 -5.94 -8.82
CA GLN A 56 19.35 -4.87 -8.31
C GLN A 56 19.17 -4.62 -6.81
N LEU A 57 17.94 -4.75 -6.30
CA LEU A 57 17.65 -4.66 -4.87
C LEU A 57 18.24 -5.85 -4.09
N ALA A 58 18.11 -7.06 -4.63
CA ALA A 58 18.71 -8.27 -4.06
C ALA A 58 20.26 -8.19 -4.01
N GLU A 59 20.90 -7.74 -5.10
CA GLU A 59 22.34 -7.48 -5.15
C GLU A 59 22.76 -6.42 -4.11
N THR A 60 22.04 -5.31 -4.03
CA THR A 60 22.28 -4.22 -3.06
C THR A 60 22.15 -4.69 -1.61
N LYS A 61 21.22 -5.61 -1.33
CA LYS A 61 21.04 -6.27 -0.02
C LYS A 61 22.16 -7.29 0.25
N GLY A 62 22.59 -8.07 -0.74
CA GLY A 62 23.69 -9.02 -0.63
C GLY A 62 25.06 -8.36 -0.35
N GLN A 63 25.24 -7.10 -0.74
CA GLN A 63 26.44 -6.31 -0.45
C GLN A 63 26.49 -5.77 1.00
N LEU A 64 25.47 -5.98 1.83
CA LEU A 64 25.43 -5.47 3.21
C LEU A 64 26.41 -6.23 4.12
N ARG A 65 27.27 -5.49 4.82
CA ARG A 65 28.08 -6.04 5.92
C ARG A 65 27.19 -6.46 7.10
N PRO A 66 27.54 -7.50 7.89
CA PRO A 66 26.68 -8.01 8.97
C PRO A 66 26.22 -6.96 10.00
N HIS A 67 27.05 -5.95 10.27
CA HIS A 67 26.71 -4.86 11.21
C HIS A 67 25.72 -3.82 10.65
N LEU A 68 25.44 -3.86 9.34
CA LEU A 68 24.40 -3.04 8.68
C LEU A 68 23.13 -3.86 8.41
N ALA A 69 23.23 -5.19 8.29
CA ALA A 69 22.09 -6.08 8.05
C ALA A 69 21.04 -6.04 9.17
N THR A 70 21.42 -5.66 10.40
CA THR A 70 20.51 -5.48 11.55
C THR A 70 19.97 -4.04 11.69
N ASN A 71 20.26 -3.14 10.75
CA ASN A 71 19.82 -1.76 10.81
C ASN A 71 18.38 -1.59 10.30
N LYS A 72 17.43 -1.47 11.23
CA LYS A 72 15.99 -1.26 10.97
C LYS A 72 15.67 -0.12 9.99
N MET A 73 16.53 0.91 9.85
CA MET A 73 16.33 1.98 8.85
C MET A 73 16.67 1.50 7.43
N LEU A 74 17.76 0.76 7.26
CA LEU A 74 18.08 0.13 5.96
C LEU A 74 17.05 -0.94 5.59
N GLU A 75 16.55 -1.69 6.58
CA GLU A 75 15.49 -2.67 6.37
C GLU A 75 14.18 -2.01 5.93
N ALA A 76 13.73 -0.95 6.63
CA ALA A 76 12.56 -0.16 6.24
C ALA A 76 12.70 0.45 4.83
N MET A 77 13.86 1.03 4.50
CA MET A 77 14.15 1.55 3.16
C MET A 77 14.17 0.44 2.09
N SER A 78 14.70 -0.74 2.42
CA SER A 78 14.73 -1.88 1.50
C SER A 78 13.31 -2.37 1.22
N LEU A 79 12.49 -2.56 2.25
CA LEU A 79 11.08 -2.96 2.14
C LEU A 79 10.24 -1.93 1.38
N HIS A 80 10.45 -0.63 1.62
CA HIS A 80 9.81 0.42 0.84
C HIS A 80 10.22 0.38 -0.64
N THR A 81 11.48 0.09 -0.94
CA THR A 81 11.97 -0.07 -2.31
C THR A 81 11.31 -1.29 -2.97
N GLU A 82 11.26 -2.42 -2.26
CA GLU A 82 10.59 -3.68 -2.65
C GLU A 82 9.10 -3.43 -2.98
N ILE A 83 8.39 -2.69 -2.13
CA ILE A 83 6.99 -2.25 -2.37
C ILE A 83 6.90 -1.35 -3.60
N CYS A 84 7.75 -0.34 -3.72
CA CYS A 84 7.67 0.62 -4.82
C CYS A 84 7.90 -0.03 -6.19
N ILE A 85 8.82 -0.99 -6.27
CA ILE A 85 9.06 -1.79 -7.49
C ILE A 85 7.79 -2.57 -7.84
N ASN A 86 7.29 -3.41 -6.94
CA ASN A 86 6.18 -4.31 -7.25
C ASN A 86 4.83 -3.56 -7.45
N ASP A 87 4.63 -2.40 -6.81
CA ASP A 87 3.47 -1.50 -7.03
C ASP A 87 3.42 -0.87 -8.45
N LEU A 88 4.47 -1.03 -9.29
CA LEU A 88 4.37 -0.74 -10.72
C LEU A 88 3.36 -1.64 -11.45
N ILE A 89 3.09 -2.85 -10.94
CA ILE A 89 2.25 -3.83 -11.63
C ILE A 89 0.81 -3.35 -11.82
N PHE A 90 0.31 -2.51 -10.90
CA PHE A 90 -1.02 -1.93 -11.01
C PHE A 90 -1.19 -0.98 -12.21
N THR A 91 -0.12 -0.54 -12.86
CA THR A 91 -0.22 0.16 -14.16
C THR A 91 -0.50 -0.84 -15.29
N ARG A 92 0.06 -2.06 -15.25
CA ARG A 92 -0.27 -3.13 -16.20
C ARG A 92 -1.69 -3.66 -16.00
N LEU A 93 -2.11 -3.82 -14.74
CA LEU A 93 -3.47 -4.24 -14.37
C LEU A 93 -4.56 -3.19 -14.68
N GLY A 94 -4.19 -2.01 -15.19
CA GLY A 94 -5.15 -1.07 -15.80
C GLY A 94 -5.55 -1.44 -17.24
N HIS A 95 -4.81 -2.35 -17.89
CA HIS A 95 -5.00 -2.73 -19.31
C HIS A 95 -5.12 -4.24 -19.55
N CYS A 96 -4.70 -5.08 -18.61
CA CYS A 96 -4.62 -6.53 -18.75
C CYS A 96 -5.17 -7.20 -17.47
N PRO A 97 -6.17 -8.11 -17.56
CA PRO A 97 -6.71 -8.82 -16.41
C PRO A 97 -5.66 -9.68 -15.69
N LEU A 98 -5.77 -9.84 -14.37
CA LEU A 98 -4.81 -10.62 -13.59
C LEU A 98 -4.77 -12.11 -13.99
N LEU A 99 -5.91 -12.65 -14.44
CA LEU A 99 -6.05 -14.04 -14.88
C LEU A 99 -5.14 -14.38 -16.08
N ASP A 100 -4.88 -13.41 -16.95
CA ASP A 100 -4.07 -13.58 -18.17
C ASP A 100 -2.57 -13.37 -17.93
N ASP A 101 -2.16 -12.98 -16.71
CA ASP A 101 -0.76 -12.69 -16.37
C ASP A 101 -0.34 -13.15 -14.97
N ILE A 102 0.15 -14.39 -14.90
CA ILE A 102 0.77 -15.00 -13.72
C ILE A 102 1.88 -14.12 -13.12
N ASN A 103 2.65 -13.41 -13.94
CA ASN A 103 3.73 -12.53 -13.49
C ASN A 103 3.18 -11.33 -12.71
N SER A 104 1.98 -10.86 -13.08
CA SER A 104 1.30 -9.81 -12.32
C SER A 104 0.82 -10.31 -10.96
N MET A 105 0.36 -11.57 -10.86
CA MET A 105 -0.01 -12.19 -9.58
C MET A 105 1.19 -12.36 -8.65
N GLU A 106 2.34 -12.78 -9.19
CA GLU A 106 3.59 -12.85 -8.41
C GLU A 106 3.99 -11.47 -7.85
N ALA A 107 3.93 -10.43 -8.67
CA ALA A 107 4.22 -9.06 -8.24
C ALA A 107 3.25 -8.56 -7.15
N LEU A 108 1.94 -8.82 -7.25
CA LEU A 108 0.98 -8.48 -6.20
C LEU A 108 1.26 -9.19 -4.87
N LEU A 109 1.59 -10.49 -4.91
CA LEU A 109 1.93 -11.28 -3.73
C LEU A 109 3.25 -10.81 -3.08
N ASN A 110 4.27 -10.52 -3.90
CA ASN A 110 5.52 -9.92 -3.44
C ASN A 110 5.29 -8.54 -2.79
N CYS A 111 4.42 -7.72 -3.39
CA CYS A 111 4.04 -6.41 -2.85
C CYS A 111 3.33 -6.53 -1.49
N LEU A 112 2.38 -7.47 -1.34
CA LEU A 112 1.69 -7.76 -0.08
C LEU A 112 2.66 -8.24 1.02
N ASN A 113 3.56 -9.18 0.69
CA ASN A 113 4.54 -9.71 1.64
C ASN A 113 5.52 -8.60 2.11
N ALA A 114 6.02 -7.78 1.18
CA ALA A 114 6.87 -6.64 1.51
C ALA A 114 6.13 -5.58 2.36
N ALA A 115 4.85 -5.29 2.05
CA ALA A 115 4.03 -4.36 2.81
C ALA A 115 3.73 -4.86 4.23
N LYS A 116 3.43 -6.16 4.41
CA LYS A 116 3.28 -6.78 5.73
C LYS A 116 4.56 -6.67 6.56
N ARG A 117 5.69 -7.11 6.01
CA ARG A 117 7.00 -7.00 6.66
C ARG A 117 7.38 -5.55 6.97
N ALA A 118 6.98 -4.60 6.13
CA ALA A 118 7.17 -3.18 6.42
C ALA A 118 6.39 -2.72 7.67
N VAL A 119 5.13 -3.13 7.83
CA VAL A 119 4.34 -2.87 9.06
C VAL A 119 5.02 -3.42 10.31
N ASP A 120 5.52 -4.65 10.24
CA ASP A 120 6.25 -5.28 11.35
C ASP A 120 7.50 -4.46 11.73
N ILE A 121 8.17 -3.84 10.75
CA ILE A 121 9.30 -2.93 10.96
C ILE A 121 8.87 -1.55 11.46
N MET A 122 7.74 -0.99 10.99
CA MET A 122 7.19 0.29 11.48
C MET A 122 6.92 0.25 12.99
N PHE A 123 6.24 -0.79 13.49
CA PHE A 123 5.97 -0.97 14.91
C PHE A 123 7.17 -1.48 15.73
N ASN A 124 8.27 -1.81 15.07
CA ASN A 124 9.53 -2.22 15.72
C ASN A 124 10.39 -1.04 16.18
N PHE A 125 9.96 0.20 15.93
CA PHE A 125 10.53 1.42 16.49
C PHE A 125 9.76 1.87 17.73
N LYS A 126 10.45 2.41 18.74
CA LYS A 126 9.78 2.98 19.93
C LYS A 126 9.04 4.29 19.55
N PRO A 127 7.78 4.51 19.97
CA PRO A 127 7.03 5.73 19.65
C PRO A 127 7.71 7.02 20.10
N THR A 128 8.44 6.98 21.22
CA THR A 128 9.27 8.10 21.71
C THR A 128 10.41 8.51 20.77
N LYS A 129 10.64 7.79 19.68
CA LYS A 129 11.58 8.16 18.61
C LYS A 129 10.92 8.85 17.40
N TYR A 130 9.58 8.87 17.31
CA TYR A 130 8.84 9.34 16.14
C TYR A 130 9.11 10.83 15.84
N THR A 131 9.28 11.68 16.86
CA THR A 131 9.68 13.09 16.71
C THR A 131 11.03 13.27 16.00
N TYR A 132 11.91 12.26 16.08
CA TYR A 132 13.27 12.28 15.51
C TYR A 132 13.36 11.50 14.18
N PHE A 133 12.22 11.09 13.60
CA PHE A 133 12.22 10.42 12.30
C PHE A 133 12.45 11.42 11.17
N PRO A 134 13.42 11.18 10.26
CA PRO A 134 13.55 11.99 9.07
C PRO A 134 12.30 11.86 8.20
N PHE A 135 11.87 12.95 7.58
CA PHE A 135 10.62 13.06 6.81
C PHE A 135 10.40 11.92 5.79
N PHE A 136 11.48 11.39 5.20
CA PHE A 136 11.35 10.27 4.26
C PHE A 136 10.71 9.03 4.90
N LEU A 137 10.96 8.69 6.17
CA LEU A 137 10.32 7.54 6.82
C LEU A 137 8.80 7.73 6.91
N TRP A 138 8.32 8.94 7.23
CA TRP A 138 6.88 9.23 7.23
C TRP A 138 6.24 9.06 5.85
N ARG A 139 6.94 9.48 4.78
CA ARG A 139 6.52 9.25 3.38
C ARG A 139 6.49 7.75 3.03
N GLN A 140 7.47 6.98 3.50
CA GLN A 140 7.51 5.52 3.33
C GLN A 140 6.35 4.85 4.07
N PHE A 141 6.08 5.24 5.31
CA PHE A 141 4.99 4.69 6.14
C PHE A 141 3.61 4.92 5.51
N ARG A 142 3.36 6.14 5.00
CA ARG A 142 2.14 6.45 4.22
C ARG A 142 2.04 5.59 2.96
N THR A 143 3.16 5.34 2.29
CA THR A 143 3.19 4.49 1.07
C THR A 143 2.85 3.04 1.39
N VAL A 144 3.38 2.46 2.49
CA VAL A 144 3.02 1.09 2.95
C VAL A 144 1.51 0.97 3.17
N ILE A 145 0.92 1.92 3.92
CA ILE A 145 -0.51 1.92 4.23
C ILE A 145 -1.36 2.08 2.96
N LEU A 146 -0.99 2.99 2.05
CA LEU A 146 -1.71 3.18 0.77
C LEU A 146 -1.62 1.93 -0.12
N THR A 147 -0.47 1.25 -0.17
CA THR A 147 -0.32 -0.04 -0.89
C THR A 147 -1.21 -1.13 -0.30
N LEU A 148 -1.29 -1.24 1.04
CA LEU A 148 -2.17 -2.22 1.69
C LEU A 148 -3.66 -1.94 1.38
N ILE A 149 -4.08 -0.67 1.44
CA ILE A 149 -5.45 -0.26 1.09
C ILE A 149 -5.75 -0.57 -0.39
N ARG A 150 -4.77 -0.34 -1.28
CA ARG A 150 -4.88 -0.67 -2.70
C ARG A 150 -5.04 -2.17 -2.92
N LEU A 151 -4.25 -3.01 -2.25
CA LEU A 151 -4.34 -4.48 -2.33
C LEU A 151 -5.65 -5.04 -1.74
N ALA A 152 -6.14 -4.47 -0.63
CA ALA A 152 -7.35 -4.91 0.07
C ALA A 152 -8.66 -4.42 -0.57
N SER A 153 -8.56 -3.59 -1.61
CA SER A 153 -9.67 -3.03 -2.39
C SER A 153 -9.37 -3.04 -3.91
N PHE A 154 -8.53 -3.98 -4.37
CA PHE A 154 -8.29 -4.21 -5.80
C PHE A 154 -9.33 -5.21 -6.33
N GLU A 155 -10.17 -4.76 -7.25
CA GLU A 155 -11.29 -5.54 -7.79
C GLU A 155 -10.86 -6.26 -9.08
N ASP A 156 -10.41 -7.50 -8.95
CA ASP A 156 -10.16 -8.42 -10.08
C ASP A 156 -10.69 -9.84 -9.68
N PRO A 157 -11.40 -10.56 -10.57
CA PRO A 157 -11.93 -11.90 -10.27
C PRO A 157 -10.89 -12.95 -9.83
N ALA A 158 -9.62 -12.78 -10.18
CA ALA A 158 -8.52 -13.68 -9.79
C ALA A 158 -7.81 -13.26 -8.48
N TRP A 159 -8.28 -12.22 -7.78
CA TRP A 159 -7.65 -11.69 -6.56
C TRP A 159 -8.55 -11.80 -5.31
N ASP A 160 -8.20 -12.66 -4.36
CA ASP A 160 -8.91 -12.74 -3.08
C ASP A 160 -8.56 -11.55 -2.16
N VAL A 161 -9.32 -10.45 -2.29
CA VAL A 161 -9.26 -9.31 -1.37
C VAL A 161 -9.49 -9.69 0.09
N ASN A 162 -10.20 -10.79 0.37
CA ASN A 162 -10.41 -11.26 1.73
C ASN A 162 -9.18 -12.01 2.25
N MET A 163 -8.38 -12.67 1.41
CA MET A 163 -7.03 -13.14 1.79
C MET A 163 -6.17 -11.96 2.24
N VAL A 164 -6.19 -10.84 1.50
CA VAL A 164 -5.45 -9.64 1.88
C VAL A 164 -5.89 -9.13 3.26
N ARG A 165 -7.20 -8.95 3.45
CA ARG A 165 -7.80 -8.48 4.72
C ARG A 165 -7.54 -9.44 5.90
N ARG A 166 -7.54 -10.77 5.67
CA ARG A 166 -7.14 -11.79 6.67
C ARG A 166 -5.62 -11.79 6.95
N THR A 167 -4.79 -11.40 5.99
CA THR A 167 -3.33 -11.41 6.10
C THR A 167 -2.80 -10.18 6.84
N VAL A 168 -3.50 -9.04 6.72
CA VAL A 168 -3.13 -7.73 7.26
C VAL A 168 -4.39 -6.94 7.67
N ASP A 169 -4.63 -6.78 8.97
CA ASP A 169 -5.70 -5.90 9.50
C ASP A 169 -5.29 -4.43 9.44
N ILE A 170 -5.74 -3.74 8.39
CA ILE A 170 -5.42 -2.34 8.13
C ILE A 170 -6.06 -1.41 9.18
N THR A 171 -7.21 -1.78 9.76
CA THR A 171 -7.89 -0.97 10.79
C THR A 171 -7.08 -0.98 12.07
N SER A 172 -6.68 -2.16 12.56
CA SER A 172 -5.79 -2.31 13.72
C SER A 172 -4.44 -1.63 13.52
N ILE A 173 -3.87 -1.68 12.31
CA ILE A 173 -2.66 -0.93 11.96
C ILE A 173 -2.87 0.58 12.10
N LEU A 174 -3.98 1.13 11.60
CA LEU A 174 -4.26 2.56 11.70
C LEU A 174 -4.54 2.98 13.15
N ASP A 175 -5.31 2.20 13.92
CA ASP A 175 -5.56 2.45 15.35
C ASP A 175 -4.26 2.46 16.16
N LYS A 176 -3.45 1.41 16.03
CA LYS A 176 -2.14 1.33 16.68
C LYS A 176 -1.19 2.43 16.20
N THR A 177 -1.28 2.88 14.95
CA THR A 177 -0.48 4.02 14.48
C THR A 177 -0.96 5.33 15.11
N ALA A 178 -2.27 5.54 15.25
CA ALA A 178 -2.85 6.71 15.90
C ALA A 178 -2.48 6.76 17.40
N GLU A 179 -2.61 5.65 18.12
CA GLU A 179 -2.19 5.52 19.53
C GLU A 179 -0.70 5.86 19.72
N ASN A 180 0.17 5.27 18.89
CA ASN A 180 1.61 5.53 18.98
C ASN A 180 1.95 6.99 18.63
N LEU A 181 1.13 7.68 17.83
CA LEU A 181 1.30 9.10 17.48
C LEU A 181 0.74 10.04 18.57
N SER A 182 -0.41 9.73 19.18
CA SER A 182 -0.98 10.52 20.28
C SER A 182 -0.11 10.44 21.55
N ASN A 183 0.59 9.32 21.75
CA ASN A 183 1.49 9.11 22.87
C ASN A 183 2.90 9.71 22.66
N VAL A 184 3.13 10.45 21.56
CA VAL A 184 4.37 11.21 21.36
C VAL A 184 4.29 12.52 22.14
N GLN A 185 5.04 12.61 23.25
CA GLN A 185 5.12 13.85 24.01
C GLN A 185 5.91 14.92 23.24
N THR A 186 5.19 15.81 22.57
CA THR A 186 5.73 16.98 21.88
C THR A 186 6.23 17.99 22.92
N LYS A 187 7.54 18.00 23.18
CA LYS A 187 8.19 19.09 23.90
C LYS A 187 8.20 20.35 23.02
N VAL A 188 7.12 21.12 23.10
CA VAL A 188 7.06 22.49 22.56
C VAL A 188 7.73 23.39 23.58
N ASP A 189 9.06 23.43 23.53
CA ASP A 189 9.94 24.17 24.44
C ASP A 189 11.12 24.76 23.67
N ASP A 190 10.80 25.51 22.62
CA ASP A 190 11.61 26.63 22.14
C ASP A 190 10.71 27.60 21.32
N GLY A 191 11.10 28.87 21.22
CA GLY A 191 10.24 30.00 20.82
C GLY A 191 9.87 30.12 19.33
N ILE A 192 9.78 29.02 18.58
CA ILE A 192 9.54 29.01 17.12
C ILE A 192 8.13 28.47 16.82
N THR A 193 7.17 29.37 16.72
CA THR A 193 5.72 29.07 16.68
C THR A 193 5.18 28.50 15.36
N ASP A 194 6.04 28.27 14.36
CA ASP A 194 5.65 27.84 13.01
C ASP A 194 6.58 26.75 12.45
N HIS A 195 6.53 25.58 13.07
CA HIS A 195 7.05 24.34 12.49
C HIS A 195 5.90 23.35 12.33
N GLU A 196 5.58 23.00 11.08
CA GLU A 196 4.61 21.94 10.76
C GLU A 196 4.95 20.67 11.54
N ASN A 197 4.12 20.34 12.54
CA ASN A 197 4.36 19.16 13.34
C ASN A 197 4.02 17.90 12.51
N VAL A 198 5.05 17.29 11.94
CA VAL A 198 4.96 16.07 11.11
C VAL A 198 4.26 14.91 11.85
N VAL A 199 4.32 14.88 13.19
CA VAL A 199 3.57 13.93 14.03
C VAL A 199 2.07 14.22 13.95
N SER A 200 1.65 15.46 14.21
CA SER A 200 0.25 15.90 14.09
C SER A 200 -0.31 15.74 12.67
N ASN A 201 0.45 16.18 11.66
CA ASN A 201 0.08 16.05 10.25
C ASN A 201 0.01 14.58 9.79
N SER A 202 0.64 13.65 10.51
CA SER A 202 0.52 12.20 10.28
C SER A 202 -0.62 11.58 11.08
N LEU A 203 -0.87 12.02 12.32
CA LEU A 203 -2.02 11.60 13.12
C LEU A 203 -3.35 11.96 12.44
N ALA A 204 -3.49 13.20 11.97
CA ALA A 204 -4.67 13.66 11.24
C ALA A 204 -4.90 12.85 9.94
N TRP A 205 -3.82 12.47 9.24
CA TRP A 205 -3.90 11.61 8.06
C TRP A 205 -4.32 10.18 8.40
N VAL A 206 -3.73 9.57 9.44
CA VAL A 206 -4.08 8.22 9.92
C VAL A 206 -5.56 8.15 10.32
N ILE A 207 -6.04 9.11 11.10
CA ILE A 207 -7.45 9.22 11.50
C ILE A 207 -8.36 9.32 10.26
N ARG A 208 -8.01 10.18 9.29
CA ARG A 208 -8.78 10.33 8.04
C ARG A 208 -8.84 9.04 7.23
N MET A 209 -7.71 8.31 7.10
CA MET A 209 -7.69 7.03 6.40
C MET A 209 -8.52 5.97 7.13
N ARG A 210 -8.48 5.92 8.47
CA ARG A 210 -9.29 5.01 9.29
C ARG A 210 -10.79 5.24 9.06
N SER A 211 -11.26 6.49 9.17
CA SER A 211 -12.66 6.83 8.93
C SER A 211 -13.10 6.51 7.50
N CYS A 212 -12.21 6.66 6.52
CA CYS A 212 -12.49 6.29 5.13
C CYS A 212 -12.66 4.77 4.94
N LEU A 213 -11.79 3.95 5.54
CA LEU A 213 -11.93 2.49 5.48
C LEU A 213 -13.17 1.97 6.21
N LEU A 214 -13.52 2.56 7.35
CA LEU A 214 -14.74 2.19 8.07
C LEU A 214 -16.00 2.54 7.27
N ALA A 215 -16.02 3.65 6.54
CA ALA A 215 -17.12 3.98 5.63
C ALA A 215 -17.25 2.97 4.48
N ILE A 216 -16.14 2.49 3.91
CA ILE A 216 -16.13 1.53 2.79
C ILE A 216 -16.50 0.11 3.27
N TYR A 217 -15.86 -0.38 4.33
CA TYR A 217 -16.04 -1.77 4.79
C TYR A 217 -17.26 -1.97 5.70
N GLY A 218 -17.70 -0.93 6.44
CA GLY A 218 -18.94 -0.98 7.22
C GLY A 218 -20.16 -1.21 6.33
N GLN A 219 -20.30 -0.41 5.27
CA GLN A 219 -21.38 -0.53 4.27
C GLN A 219 -21.39 -1.91 3.58
N SER A 220 -20.22 -2.54 3.43
CA SER A 220 -20.11 -3.90 2.86
C SER A 220 -20.59 -5.00 3.81
N THR A 221 -20.74 -4.73 5.11
CA THR A 221 -21.12 -5.74 6.11
C THR A 221 -22.65 -5.83 6.26
N ASP A 222 -23.34 -4.68 6.25
CA ASP A 222 -24.81 -4.61 6.32
C ASP A 222 -25.50 -5.26 5.10
N ALA A 223 -24.77 -5.40 3.98
CA ALA A 223 -25.24 -6.06 2.76
C ALA A 223 -25.36 -7.60 2.86
N GLN A 224 -24.92 -8.23 3.97
CA GLN A 224 -25.00 -9.68 4.18
C GLN A 224 -25.74 -10.08 5.47
N ALA A 225 -26.80 -9.35 5.82
CA ALA A 225 -27.80 -9.82 6.78
C ALA A 225 -28.61 -11.00 6.18
N PRO A 226 -28.66 -12.19 6.80
CA PRO A 226 -29.39 -13.33 6.27
C PRO A 226 -30.91 -13.19 6.53
N THR A 227 -31.70 -13.10 5.46
CA THR A 227 -33.17 -13.11 5.55
C THR A 227 -33.70 -14.54 5.74
N SER A 228 -33.96 -14.90 7.00
CA SER A 228 -34.70 -16.08 7.46
C SER A 228 -35.47 -15.65 8.71
N ASP A 229 -36.78 -15.88 8.89
CA ASP A 229 -37.80 -16.60 8.07
C ASP A 229 -39.19 -15.88 8.29
N MET A 230 -40.42 -16.35 8.04
CA MET A 230 -41.12 -17.62 7.70
C MET A 230 -42.54 -17.21 7.14
N GLN A 231 -43.48 -18.03 6.62
CA GLN A 231 -43.61 -19.47 6.30
C GLN A 231 -44.71 -19.67 5.20
N SER A 232 -44.72 -20.83 4.55
CA SER A 232 -45.84 -21.61 3.96
C SER A 232 -47.30 -21.05 3.93
N SER A 233 -47.95 -21.11 2.75
CA SER A 233 -49.12 -21.99 2.51
C SER A 233 -49.50 -22.07 1.00
N MET A 234 -50.40 -23.00 0.64
CA MET A 234 -50.77 -23.37 -0.74
C MET A 234 -52.00 -22.61 -1.30
N GLY A 235 -52.06 -22.42 -2.63
CA GLY A 235 -53.25 -21.90 -3.35
C GLY A 235 -53.09 -21.95 -4.88
N ILE A 236 -54.18 -22.17 -5.62
CA ILE A 236 -54.24 -22.44 -7.09
C ILE A 236 -55.64 -22.02 -7.63
N THR A 237 -55.90 -21.82 -8.93
CA THR A 237 -55.22 -22.27 -10.17
C THR A 237 -55.54 -21.36 -11.39
N ARG A 238 -54.75 -21.52 -12.47
CA ARG A 238 -55.12 -21.41 -13.92
C ARG A 238 -55.21 -20.04 -14.63
N TYR A 239 -54.62 -20.04 -15.84
CA TYR A 239 -54.83 -19.19 -17.04
C TYR A 239 -54.63 -17.66 -16.94
N GLY A 240 -54.23 -17.00 -18.05
CA GLY A 240 -53.96 -15.55 -18.10
C GLY A 240 -53.79 -14.95 -19.50
N ASN A 241 -52.70 -15.29 -20.20
CA ASN A 241 -52.39 -14.94 -21.60
C ASN A 241 -51.99 -13.46 -21.89
N VAL A 242 -51.35 -13.26 -23.06
CA VAL A 242 -50.97 -11.97 -23.72
C VAL A 242 -49.78 -11.18 -23.11
N ALA A 243 -49.01 -10.56 -24.00
CA ALA A 243 -47.72 -9.90 -23.74
C ALA A 243 -47.83 -8.39 -23.49
N THR A 244 -46.79 -7.82 -22.86
CA THR A 244 -46.35 -6.43 -23.08
C THR A 244 -44.83 -6.39 -23.14
N GLN A 245 -44.28 -5.65 -24.10
CA GLN A 245 -42.84 -5.50 -24.34
C GLN A 245 -42.36 -4.18 -23.75
N ALA A 246 -41.42 -4.21 -22.81
CA ALA A 246 -40.85 -3.02 -22.17
C ALA A 246 -39.33 -3.14 -22.04
N ALA A 247 -38.59 -2.28 -22.74
CA ALA A 247 -37.14 -2.20 -22.61
C ALA A 247 -36.76 -1.29 -21.42
N ILE A 248 -35.71 -1.66 -20.68
CA ILE A 248 -35.08 -0.79 -19.68
C ILE A 248 -33.68 -0.43 -20.21
N PRO A 249 -33.35 0.86 -20.42
CA PRO A 249 -32.06 1.27 -20.96
C PRO A 249 -30.94 1.11 -19.92
N GLY A 250 -29.75 0.73 -20.39
CA GLY A 250 -28.59 0.50 -19.53
C GLY A 250 -28.11 1.76 -18.81
N ARG A 251 -27.69 1.61 -17.55
CA ARG A 251 -26.90 2.63 -16.84
C ARG A 251 -25.42 2.28 -16.97
N SER A 252 -24.64 3.22 -17.54
CA SER A 252 -23.19 3.13 -17.57
C SER A 252 -22.61 3.05 -16.15
N PHE A 253 -21.80 2.03 -15.88
CA PHE A 253 -21.00 1.92 -14.66
C PHE A 253 -19.81 2.88 -14.74
N ASN A 254 -20.07 4.14 -14.37
CA ASN A 254 -19.12 5.24 -14.46
C ASN A 254 -17.94 5.02 -13.48
N HIS A 255 -16.86 4.44 -13.99
CA HIS A 255 -15.65 4.07 -13.23
C HIS A 255 -14.95 5.31 -12.66
N ARG A 256 -15.32 5.70 -11.46
CA ARG A 256 -14.58 6.70 -10.67
C ARG A 256 -13.29 6.08 -10.15
N HIS A 257 -12.23 6.14 -10.96
CA HIS A 257 -10.86 5.97 -10.46
C HIS A 257 -10.66 6.83 -9.22
N ILE A 258 -10.41 6.20 -8.07
CA ILE A 258 -10.02 6.91 -6.85
C ILE A 258 -8.58 7.37 -7.05
N LEU A 259 -8.43 8.56 -7.65
CA LEU A 259 -7.17 9.28 -7.76
C LEU A 259 -6.69 9.72 -6.37
N ILE A 260 -6.06 8.79 -5.65
CA ILE A 260 -5.22 9.11 -4.50
C ILE A 260 -3.96 9.80 -5.05
N THR A 261 -4.03 11.13 -5.16
CA THR A 261 -2.85 11.97 -5.40
C THR A 261 -1.85 11.82 -4.25
N ARG A 262 -0.57 11.83 -4.59
CA ARG A 262 0.57 11.78 -3.68
C ARG A 262 1.11 13.19 -3.40
#